data_AF-A0A0S8D1X2-F1
#
_entry.id   AF-A0A0S8D1X2-F1
#
_cell.length_a   1.000
_cell.length_b   1.000
_cell.length_c   1.000
_cell.angle_alpha   90.00
_cell.angle_beta   90.00
_cell.angle_gamma   90.00
#
_symmetry.space_group_name_H-M   'P 1'
#
loop_
_entity.id
_entity.type
_entity.pdbx_description
1 polymer ?
#
loop_
_entity_poly.entity_id
_entity_poly.type
_entity_poly.pdbx_seq_one_letter_code
_entity_poly.pdbx_strand_id
1 'polypeptide(L)'
;IGFEALIRWNHPDRGLVSPEEFIVAAEETGLIVPIGKWVIREAGRQLRLWQDQILTSQPLKMSVNVSSKQFLPNLVETIRETLHETGILPGSLVLEITETMLMENAENIDPICRQLKEMHVNLHIDDFGTGYSSLSYLHKFPVDVLKIDRSFVQRIGFNDENMEIIKAIVMLAHSMNMEIIAEGVETDDQIAFLKSLKCEYVQGYLFSKPLDHEGIEKFMKLTRLDLVQYSKQ
;
A
#
# COMPACT_ATOMS: atom_id res chain seq x y z
N ILE A 1 -10.97 5.64 -0.14
CA ILE A 1 -11.08 4.16 -0.19
C ILE A 1 -9.96 3.67 -1.10
N GLY A 2 -9.17 2.70 -0.64
CA GLY A 2 -8.07 2.12 -1.40
C GLY A 2 -8.06 0.61 -1.31
N PHE A 3 -7.36 -0.03 -2.24
CA PHE A 3 -7.12 -1.47 -2.28
C PHE A 3 -5.64 -1.72 -2.44
N GLU A 4 -5.17 -2.85 -1.93
CA GLU A 4 -3.81 -3.33 -2.17
C GLU A 4 -3.83 -4.52 -3.12
N ALA A 5 -3.08 -4.43 -4.21
CA ALA A 5 -2.92 -5.49 -5.18
C ALA A 5 -1.92 -6.53 -4.68
N LEU A 6 -2.44 -7.66 -4.22
CA LEU A 6 -1.64 -8.77 -3.72
C LEU A 6 -1.53 -9.88 -4.76
N ILE A 7 -0.36 -10.02 -5.38
CA ILE A 7 -0.13 -11.06 -6.39
C ILE A 7 -0.35 -12.46 -5.80
N ARG A 8 -0.94 -13.34 -6.60
CA ARG A 8 -1.06 -14.78 -6.33
C ARG A 8 -0.73 -15.54 -7.60
N TRP A 9 -0.01 -16.66 -7.46
CA TRP A 9 0.29 -17.52 -8.60
C TRP A 9 -0.69 -18.68 -8.66
N ASN A 10 -1.55 -18.69 -9.67
CA ASN A 10 -2.43 -19.84 -9.94
C ASN A 10 -1.64 -20.93 -10.70
N HIS A 11 -0.97 -21.81 -9.95
CA HIS A 11 -0.17 -22.88 -10.49
C HIS A 11 -1.06 -24.05 -10.95
N PRO A 12 -0.82 -24.65 -12.14
CA PRO A 12 -1.67 -25.72 -12.69
C PRO A 12 -1.90 -26.89 -11.73
N ASP A 13 -0.85 -27.38 -11.06
CA ASP A 13 -0.95 -28.52 -10.14
C ASP A 13 -1.09 -28.13 -8.66
N ARG A 14 -0.59 -26.96 -8.24
CA ARG A 14 -0.54 -26.55 -6.82
C ARG A 14 -1.69 -25.63 -6.42
N GLY A 15 -2.49 -25.16 -7.38
CA GLY A 15 -3.50 -24.14 -7.12
C GLY A 15 -2.88 -22.79 -6.77
N LEU A 16 -3.53 -22.05 -5.87
CA LEU A 16 -3.14 -20.68 -5.52
C LEU A 16 -1.92 -20.65 -4.58
N VAL A 17 -0.78 -20.26 -5.11
CA VAL A 17 0.51 -20.16 -4.40
C VAL A 17 0.72 -18.74 -3.86
N SER A 18 1.20 -18.66 -2.61
CA SER A 18 1.47 -17.41 -1.90
C SER A 18 2.70 -16.68 -2.47
N PRO A 19 2.72 -15.33 -2.50
CA PRO A 19 3.92 -14.56 -2.88
C PRO A 19 5.16 -14.93 -2.04
N GLU A 20 4.98 -15.26 -0.76
CA GLU A 20 6.08 -15.68 0.13
C GLU A 20 6.88 -16.87 -0.41
N GLU A 21 6.28 -17.70 -1.28
CA GLU A 21 6.91 -18.90 -1.82
C GLU A 21 7.69 -18.66 -3.12
N PHE A 22 7.45 -17.57 -3.84
CA PHE A 22 8.05 -17.35 -5.16
C PHE A 22 8.71 -15.99 -5.36
N ILE A 23 8.39 -14.98 -4.54
CA ILE A 23 8.95 -13.63 -4.69
C ILE A 23 10.47 -13.63 -4.51
N VAL A 24 10.99 -14.35 -3.51
CA VAL A 24 12.45 -14.45 -3.29
C VAL A 24 13.16 -15.01 -4.52
N ALA A 25 12.65 -16.10 -5.10
CA ALA A 25 13.22 -16.68 -6.32
C ALA A 25 13.09 -15.73 -7.52
N ALA A 26 11.97 -14.99 -7.62
CA ALA A 26 11.80 -13.98 -8.66
C ALA A 26 12.80 -12.82 -8.53
N GLU A 27 13.15 -12.41 -7.32
CA GLU A 27 14.16 -11.38 -7.07
C GLU A 27 15.57 -11.87 -7.41
N GLU A 28 15.93 -13.09 -7.00
CA GLU A 28 17.24 -13.70 -7.28
C GLU A 28 17.48 -13.91 -8.78
N THR A 29 16.43 -14.22 -9.52
CA THR A 29 16.49 -14.46 -10.98
C THR A 29 16.24 -13.21 -11.82
N GLY A 30 15.87 -12.08 -11.20
CA GLY A 30 15.48 -10.86 -11.89
C GLY A 30 14.08 -10.89 -12.53
N LEU A 31 13.35 -12.00 -12.43
CA LEU A 31 11.97 -12.14 -12.89
C LEU A 31 11.00 -11.21 -12.15
N ILE A 32 11.38 -10.68 -10.99
CA ILE A 32 10.58 -9.69 -10.25
C ILE A 32 10.30 -8.43 -11.09
N VAL A 33 11.19 -8.06 -12.02
CA VAL A 33 11.03 -6.89 -12.89
C VAL A 33 9.89 -7.08 -13.90
N PRO A 34 9.88 -8.13 -14.76
CA PRO A 34 8.75 -8.37 -15.65
C PRO A 34 7.47 -8.72 -14.91
N ILE A 35 7.54 -9.41 -13.76
CA ILE A 35 6.36 -9.68 -12.92
C ILE A 35 5.75 -8.37 -12.42
N GLY A 36 6.55 -7.48 -11.84
CA GLY A 36 6.05 -6.21 -11.32
C GLY A 36 5.48 -5.31 -12.42
N LYS A 37 6.10 -5.26 -13.60
CA LYS A 37 5.52 -4.57 -14.78
C LYS A 37 4.12 -5.12 -15.12
N TRP A 38 3.95 -6.44 -15.09
CA TRP A 38 2.64 -7.06 -15.31
C TRP A 38 1.64 -6.71 -14.19
N VAL A 39 2.04 -6.80 -12.91
CA VAL A 39 1.17 -6.48 -11.76
C VAL A 39 0.68 -5.03 -11.84
N ILE A 40 1.58 -4.07 -12.09
CA ILE A 40 1.23 -2.64 -12.18
C ILE A 40 0.18 -2.40 -13.28
N ARG A 41 0.39 -3.00 -14.47
CA ARG A 41 -0.55 -2.87 -15.59
C ARG A 41 -1.91 -3.48 -15.27
N GLU A 42 -1.93 -4.68 -14.68
CA GLU A 42 -3.18 -5.37 -14.36
C GLU A 42 -3.95 -4.67 -13.23
N ALA A 43 -3.23 -4.18 -12.21
CA ALA A 43 -3.80 -3.37 -11.14
C ALA A 43 -4.42 -2.07 -11.68
N GLY A 44 -3.74 -1.37 -12.59
CA GLY A 44 -4.29 -0.20 -13.28
C GLY A 44 -5.51 -0.52 -14.14
N ARG A 45 -5.46 -1.62 -14.91
CA ARG A 45 -6.59 -2.08 -15.75
C ARG A 45 -7.81 -2.38 -14.88
N GLN A 46 -7.65 -3.12 -13.79
CA GLN A 46 -8.72 -3.46 -12.87
C GLN A 46 -9.28 -2.23 -12.16
N LEU A 47 -8.40 -1.31 -11.72
CA LEU A 47 -8.82 -0.07 -11.09
C LEU A 47 -9.66 0.80 -12.04
N ARG A 48 -9.28 0.89 -13.32
CA ARG A 48 -10.08 1.62 -14.31
C ARG A 48 -11.48 1.05 -14.43
N LEU A 49 -11.61 -0.27 -14.52
CA LEU A 49 -12.91 -0.94 -14.57
C LEU A 49 -13.78 -0.59 -13.36
N TRP A 50 -13.19 -0.57 -12.16
CA TRP A 50 -13.92 -0.17 -10.96
C TRP A 50 -14.27 1.32 -10.93
N GLN A 51 -13.39 2.20 -11.41
CA GLN A 51 -13.68 3.64 -11.52
C GLN A 51 -14.85 3.92 -12.49
N ASP A 52 -15.00 3.13 -13.55
CA ASP A 52 -16.11 3.26 -14.50
C ASP A 52 -17.45 2.74 -13.94
N GLN A 53 -17.42 1.80 -13.00
CA GLN A 53 -18.62 1.14 -12.45
C GLN A 53 -19.07 1.72 -11.11
N ILE A 54 -18.15 2.27 -10.32
CA ILE A 54 -18.38 2.64 -8.92
C ILE A 54 -18.24 4.15 -8.77
N LEU A 55 -19.37 4.82 -8.54
CA LEU A 55 -19.40 6.24 -8.19
C LEU A 55 -19.10 6.42 -6.70
N THR A 56 -17.92 6.95 -6.41
CA THR A 56 -17.48 7.41 -5.08
C THR A 56 -17.24 8.92 -5.07
N SER A 57 -17.28 9.54 -3.89
CA SER A 57 -17.00 10.98 -3.73
C SER A 57 -15.53 11.34 -3.93
N GLN A 58 -14.63 10.35 -3.87
CA GLN A 58 -13.20 10.47 -4.13
C GLN A 58 -12.73 9.32 -5.03
N PRO A 59 -11.69 9.51 -5.87
CA PRO A 59 -11.13 8.43 -6.66
C PRO A 59 -10.71 7.23 -5.82
N LEU A 60 -10.99 6.02 -6.31
CA LEU A 60 -10.46 4.79 -5.73
C LEU A 60 -8.94 4.75 -5.91
N LYS A 61 -8.21 4.37 -4.86
CA LYS A 61 -6.76 4.15 -4.90
C LYS A 61 -6.43 2.66 -5.04
N MET A 62 -5.33 2.35 -5.74
CA MET A 62 -4.78 1.01 -5.88
C MET A 62 -3.28 1.05 -5.54
N SER A 63 -2.93 0.37 -4.45
CA SER A 63 -1.57 0.12 -3.99
C SER A 63 -0.96 -1.09 -4.68
N VAL A 64 0.30 -0.96 -5.10
CA VAL A 64 1.10 -2.04 -5.67
C VAL A 64 2.46 -2.07 -4.99
N ASN A 65 2.84 -3.24 -4.47
CA ASN A 65 4.14 -3.50 -3.87
C ASN A 65 5.25 -3.50 -4.93
N VAL A 66 6.33 -2.75 -4.66
CA VAL A 66 7.49 -2.64 -5.56
C VAL A 66 8.77 -3.08 -4.84
N SER A 67 9.47 -4.05 -5.44
CA SER A 67 10.77 -4.51 -4.94
C SER A 67 11.88 -3.50 -5.24
N SER A 68 12.91 -3.49 -4.40
CA SER A 68 14.13 -2.68 -4.60
C SER A 68 14.80 -2.93 -5.96
N LYS A 69 14.71 -4.16 -6.49
CA LYS A 69 15.23 -4.53 -7.81
C LYS A 69 14.50 -3.86 -8.97
N GLN A 70 13.29 -3.37 -8.75
CA GLN A 70 12.48 -2.69 -9.75
C GLN A 70 12.68 -1.17 -9.74
N PHE A 71 13.27 -0.60 -8.68
CA PHE A 71 13.43 0.84 -8.51
C PHE A 71 14.62 1.40 -9.32
N LEU A 72 14.48 1.26 -10.63
CA LEU A 72 15.43 1.66 -11.65
C LEU A 72 14.78 2.69 -12.60
N PRO A 73 15.55 3.44 -13.41
CA PRO A 73 14.98 4.49 -14.27
C PRO A 73 13.86 4.03 -15.21
N ASN A 74 13.84 2.76 -15.63
CA ASN A 74 12.78 2.18 -16.47
C ASN A 74 11.43 1.99 -15.74
N LEU A 75 11.41 2.08 -14.40
CA LEU A 75 10.15 2.08 -13.65
C LEU A 75 9.29 3.28 -14.02
N VAL A 76 9.89 4.48 -14.12
CA VAL A 76 9.18 5.71 -14.51
C VAL A 76 8.46 5.52 -15.83
N GLU A 77 9.14 4.93 -16.82
CA GLU A 77 8.53 4.67 -18.12
C GLU A 77 7.43 3.61 -18.04
N THR A 78 7.63 2.55 -17.25
CA THR A 78 6.60 1.53 -17.02
C THR A 78 5.33 2.13 -16.40
N ILE A 79 5.48 3.06 -15.45
CA ILE A 79 4.35 3.77 -14.85
C ILE A 79 3.70 4.69 -15.86
N ARG A 80 4.48 5.47 -16.62
CA ARG A 80 3.98 6.37 -17.67
C ARG A 80 3.13 5.62 -18.70
N GLU A 81 3.66 4.51 -19.23
CA GLU A 81 2.95 3.61 -20.13
C GLU A 81 1.65 3.12 -19.51
N THR A 82 1.70 2.64 -18.26
CA THR A 82 0.52 2.11 -17.57
C THR A 82 -0.56 3.16 -17.37
N LEU A 83 -0.21 4.36 -16.90
CA LEU A 83 -1.16 5.46 -16.69
C LEU A 83 -1.81 5.86 -18.02
N HIS A 84 -1.04 5.92 -19.10
CA HIS A 84 -1.54 6.23 -20.44
C HIS A 84 -2.48 5.14 -20.99
N GLU A 85 -2.07 3.87 -20.91
CA GLU A 85 -2.85 2.74 -21.44
C GLU A 85 -4.14 2.47 -20.67
N THR A 86 -4.08 2.57 -19.33
CA THR A 86 -5.23 2.24 -18.47
C THR A 86 -6.16 3.42 -18.28
N GLY A 87 -5.66 4.65 -18.41
CA GLY A 87 -6.44 5.87 -18.21
C GLY A 87 -7.02 6.02 -16.80
N ILE A 88 -6.40 5.38 -15.78
CA ILE A 88 -6.83 5.58 -14.39
C ILE A 88 -6.67 7.05 -13.98
N LEU A 89 -7.56 7.50 -13.08
CA LEU A 89 -7.53 8.89 -12.64
C LEU A 89 -6.18 9.24 -11.96
N PRO A 90 -5.60 10.43 -12.20
CA PRO A 90 -4.41 10.89 -11.49
C PRO A 90 -4.57 10.78 -9.97
N GLY A 91 -3.51 10.40 -9.25
CA GLY A 91 -3.58 10.17 -7.80
C GLY A 91 -4.19 8.84 -7.39
N SER A 92 -4.57 7.97 -8.32
CA SER A 92 -5.19 6.68 -8.01
C SER A 92 -4.17 5.54 -7.88
N LEU A 93 -3.04 5.60 -8.59
CA LEU A 93 -1.97 4.62 -8.42
C LEU A 93 -1.12 4.98 -7.22
N VAL A 94 -0.85 3.97 -6.40
CA VAL A 94 0.03 4.05 -5.25
C VAL A 94 1.10 2.97 -5.40
N LEU A 95 2.36 3.35 -5.21
CA LEU A 95 3.45 2.39 -5.09
C LEU A 95 3.86 2.27 -3.63
N GLU A 96 3.92 1.04 -3.15
CA GLU A 96 4.36 0.72 -1.79
C GLU A 96 5.80 0.24 -1.84
N ILE A 97 6.63 0.86 -1.04
CA ILE A 97 8.08 0.67 -1.02
C ILE A 97 8.53 0.43 0.41
N THR A 98 9.36 -0.59 0.62
CA THR A 98 9.79 -0.93 1.98
C THR A 98 10.72 0.12 2.55
N GLU A 99 10.71 0.26 3.88
CA GLU A 99 11.64 1.10 4.62
C GLU A 99 13.11 0.82 4.24
N THR A 100 13.50 -0.46 4.21
CA THR A 100 14.87 -0.89 3.86
C THR A 100 15.27 -0.43 2.47
N MET A 101 14.37 -0.53 1.47
CA MET A 101 14.65 -0.08 0.11
C MET A 101 15.04 1.40 0.08
N LEU A 102 14.27 2.25 0.76
CA LEU A 102 14.54 3.69 0.83
C LEU A 102 15.89 3.99 1.47
N MET A 103 16.28 3.24 2.51
CA MET A 103 17.50 3.50 3.27
C MET A 103 18.76 3.00 2.56
N GLU A 104 18.72 1.83 1.92
CA GLU A 104 19.91 1.23 1.29
C GLU A 104 20.38 1.97 0.03
N ASN A 105 19.47 2.68 -0.66
CA ASN A 105 19.77 3.26 -1.97
C ASN A 105 19.18 4.66 -2.18
N ALA A 106 19.20 5.46 -1.12
CA ALA A 106 18.51 6.75 -1.07
C ALA A 106 18.84 7.71 -2.22
N GLU A 107 20.13 7.83 -2.59
CA GLU A 107 20.60 8.77 -3.62
C GLU A 107 20.07 8.42 -5.02
N ASN A 108 19.86 7.14 -5.31
CA ASN A 108 19.35 6.69 -6.61
C ASN A 108 17.82 6.67 -6.66
N ILE A 109 17.16 6.52 -5.51
CA ILE A 109 15.70 6.39 -5.40
C ILE A 109 15.01 7.77 -5.44
N ASP A 110 15.56 8.80 -4.79
CA ASP A 110 14.92 10.12 -4.70
C ASP A 110 14.57 10.73 -6.08
N PRO A 111 15.45 10.73 -7.11
CA PRO A 111 15.11 11.24 -8.43
C PRO A 111 13.97 10.47 -9.11
N ILE A 112 13.86 9.17 -8.86
CA ILE A 112 12.77 8.32 -9.39
C ILE A 112 11.46 8.68 -8.66
N CYS A 113 11.48 8.78 -7.34
CA CYS A 113 10.33 9.18 -6.54
C CYS A 113 9.77 10.54 -6.99
N ARG A 114 10.62 11.55 -7.21
CA ARG A 114 10.19 12.87 -7.69
C ARG A 114 9.51 12.80 -9.06
N GLN A 115 10.07 12.04 -10.01
CA GLN A 115 9.43 11.83 -11.32
C GLN A 115 8.08 11.12 -11.21
N LEU A 116 7.95 10.15 -10.28
CA LEU A 116 6.67 9.49 -10.02
C LEU A 116 5.63 10.48 -9.46
N LYS A 117 6.04 11.40 -8.57
CA LYS A 117 5.16 12.46 -8.05
C LYS A 117 4.71 13.44 -9.12
N GLU A 118 5.57 13.80 -10.07
CA GLU A 118 5.20 14.64 -11.24
C GLU A 118 4.09 13.97 -12.09
N MET A 119 4.03 12.64 -12.08
CA MET A 119 2.96 11.86 -12.72
C MET A 119 1.74 11.63 -11.81
N HIS A 120 1.65 12.29 -10.66
CA HIS A 120 0.58 12.14 -9.66
C HIS A 120 0.45 10.71 -9.13
N VAL A 121 1.55 9.98 -9.03
CA VAL A 121 1.61 8.68 -8.33
C VAL A 121 1.80 8.96 -6.85
N ASN A 122 1.11 8.23 -5.97
CA ASN A 122 1.39 8.29 -4.54
C ASN A 122 2.44 7.26 -4.15
N LEU A 123 3.21 7.57 -3.12
CA LEU A 123 4.27 6.71 -2.60
C LEU A 123 3.98 6.46 -1.12
N HIS A 124 3.84 5.18 -0.77
CA HIS A 124 3.65 4.75 0.60
C HIS A 124 4.90 4.00 1.07
N ILE A 125 5.30 4.25 2.31
CA ILE A 125 6.35 3.46 2.96
C ILE A 125 5.70 2.26 3.63
N ASP A 126 6.14 1.07 3.26
CA ASP A 126 5.65 -0.18 3.81
C ASP A 126 6.57 -0.76 4.89
N ASP A 127 6.00 -1.63 5.72
CA ASP A 127 6.66 -2.34 6.81
C ASP A 127 7.43 -1.45 7.80
N PHE A 128 6.97 -0.21 8.02
CA PHE A 128 7.72 0.76 8.81
C PHE A 128 7.86 0.34 10.27
N GLY A 129 9.09 0.43 10.78
CA GLY A 129 9.47 0.05 12.15
C GLY A 129 10.09 -1.34 12.25
N THR A 130 10.12 -2.12 11.16
CA THR A 130 10.77 -3.44 11.13
C THR A 130 12.25 -3.36 10.75
N GLY A 131 12.69 -2.23 10.19
CA GLY A 131 14.06 -1.97 9.75
C GLY A 131 14.83 -0.94 10.59
N TYR A 132 15.99 -0.53 10.08
CA TYR A 132 16.80 0.54 10.67
C TYR A 132 16.54 1.87 9.94
N SER A 133 15.58 2.64 10.43
CA SER A 133 15.30 3.98 9.91
C SER A 133 16.40 4.97 10.25
N SER A 134 17.04 5.53 9.23
CA SER A 134 17.70 6.81 9.37
C SER A 134 16.66 7.91 9.12
N LEU A 135 16.10 8.47 10.19
CA LEU A 135 15.16 9.62 10.14
C LEU A 135 15.71 10.78 9.28
N SER A 136 17.04 10.86 9.17
CA SER A 136 17.75 11.85 8.35
C SER A 136 17.57 11.67 6.83
N TYR A 137 17.09 10.51 6.36
CA TYR A 137 16.74 10.30 4.95
C TYR A 137 15.24 10.36 4.71
N LEU A 138 14.44 9.90 5.68
CA LEU A 138 12.98 9.86 5.57
C LEU A 138 12.37 11.20 5.14
N HIS A 139 12.82 12.30 5.75
CA HIS A 139 12.32 13.65 5.45
C HIS A 139 12.66 14.17 4.04
N LYS A 140 13.56 13.51 3.31
CA LYS A 140 13.99 13.95 1.97
C LYS A 140 13.06 13.42 0.87
N PHE A 141 12.44 12.27 1.11
CA PHE A 141 11.63 11.59 0.12
C PHE A 141 10.22 12.17 0.05
N PRO A 142 9.66 12.33 -1.15
CA PRO A 142 8.30 12.86 -1.31
C PRO A 142 7.26 11.73 -1.16
N VAL A 143 7.21 11.12 0.03
CA VAL A 143 6.24 10.07 0.37
C VAL A 143 4.98 10.67 1.01
N ASP A 144 3.85 10.02 0.79
CA ASP A 144 2.53 10.53 1.21
C ASP A 144 2.03 9.86 2.49
N VAL A 145 2.35 8.57 2.65
CA VAL A 145 1.79 7.71 3.70
C VAL A 145 2.88 6.82 4.29
N LEU A 146 2.78 6.58 5.59
CA LEU A 146 3.55 5.57 6.31
C LEU A 146 2.62 4.43 6.78
N LYS A 147 2.96 3.20 6.42
CA LYS A 147 2.22 1.99 6.84
C LYS A 147 2.89 1.38 8.07
N ILE A 148 2.15 1.27 9.16
CA ILE A 148 2.61 0.61 10.40
C ILE A 148 2.43 -0.89 10.24
N ASP A 149 3.54 -1.63 10.30
CA ASP A 149 3.53 -3.09 10.14
C ASP A 149 2.59 -3.78 11.15
N ARG A 150 1.94 -4.84 10.67
CA ARG A 150 0.99 -5.65 11.44
C ARG A 150 1.57 -6.20 12.74
N SER A 151 2.89 -6.46 12.81
CA SER A 151 3.50 -7.05 14.00
C SER A 151 3.45 -6.12 15.22
N PHE A 152 3.36 -4.80 15.00
CA PHE A 152 3.12 -3.82 16.07
C PHE A 152 1.64 -3.76 16.45
N VAL A 153 0.76 -3.69 15.46
CA VAL A 153 -0.70 -3.54 15.66
C VAL A 153 -1.28 -4.75 16.39
N GLN A 154 -0.84 -5.97 16.04
CA GLN A 154 -1.27 -7.21 16.71
C GLN A 154 -0.93 -7.25 18.21
N ARG A 155 0.00 -6.41 18.68
CA ARG A 155 0.43 -6.36 20.08
C ARG A 155 -0.24 -5.27 20.91
N ILE A 156 -1.14 -4.48 20.33
CA ILE A 156 -1.95 -3.51 21.06
C ILE A 156 -2.76 -4.25 22.13
N GLY A 157 -2.72 -3.75 23.38
CA GLY A 157 -3.41 -4.36 24.52
C GLY A 157 -2.62 -5.44 25.26
N PHE A 158 -1.44 -5.85 24.77
CA PHE A 158 -0.59 -6.85 25.43
C PHE A 158 0.61 -6.26 26.19
N ASN A 159 1.23 -5.19 25.68
CA ASN A 159 2.41 -4.55 26.28
C ASN A 159 2.42 -3.04 25.97
N ASP A 160 2.62 -2.22 27.01
CA ASP A 160 2.70 -0.75 26.91
C ASP A 160 3.83 -0.29 25.97
N GLU A 161 4.94 -1.02 25.90
CA GLU A 161 6.09 -0.66 25.05
C GLU A 161 5.71 -0.62 23.55
N ASN A 162 4.94 -1.59 23.05
CA ASN A 162 4.51 -1.58 21.64
C ASN A 162 3.56 -0.41 21.35
N MET A 163 2.73 -0.03 22.34
CA MET A 163 1.85 1.12 22.22
C MET A 163 2.64 2.43 22.14
N GLU A 164 3.74 2.55 22.88
CA GLU A 164 4.66 3.70 22.77
C GLU A 164 5.38 3.75 21.42
N ILE A 165 5.76 2.61 20.84
CA ILE A 165 6.34 2.55 19.49
C ILE A 165 5.34 3.08 18.46
N ILE A 166 4.09 2.60 18.49
CA ILE A 166 3.03 3.07 17.57
C ILE A 166 2.82 4.58 17.74
N LYS A 167 2.74 5.09 18.98
CA LYS A 167 2.64 6.54 19.25
C LYS A 167 3.80 7.32 18.62
N ALA A 168 5.03 6.84 18.78
CA ALA A 168 6.21 7.49 18.22
C ALA A 168 6.17 7.52 16.68
N ILE A 169 5.78 6.42 16.03
CA ILE A 169 5.62 6.34 14.57
C ILE A 169 4.56 7.33 14.08
N VAL A 170 3.39 7.36 14.75
CA VAL A 170 2.29 8.28 14.40
C VAL A 170 2.74 9.75 14.55
N MET A 171 3.41 10.09 15.65
CA MET A 171 3.94 11.44 15.85
C MET A 171 4.97 11.83 14.79
N LEU A 172 5.84 10.88 14.39
CA LEU A 172 6.84 11.09 13.36
C LEU A 172 6.19 11.39 12.01
N ALA A 173 5.26 10.54 11.57
CA ALA A 173 4.55 10.71 10.31
C ALA A 173 3.85 12.07 10.23
N HIS A 174 3.08 12.45 11.26
CA HIS A 174 2.43 13.75 11.32
C HIS A 174 3.44 14.92 11.29
N SER A 175 4.59 14.80 11.97
CA SER A 175 5.63 15.84 11.96
C SER A 175 6.23 16.06 10.56
N MET A 176 6.12 15.05 9.69
CA MET A 176 6.57 15.09 8.30
C MET A 176 5.43 15.34 7.30
N ASN A 177 4.21 15.64 7.79
CA ASN A 177 2.99 15.80 6.98
C ASN A 177 2.62 14.55 6.16
N MET A 178 2.89 13.36 6.71
CA MET A 178 2.47 12.08 6.14
C MET A 178 1.20 11.59 6.85
N GLU A 179 0.29 11.00 6.09
CA GLU A 179 -0.84 10.23 6.63
C GLU A 179 -0.36 8.84 7.07
N ILE A 180 -1.17 8.12 7.86
CA ILE A 180 -0.80 6.80 8.40
C ILE A 180 -1.86 5.76 8.03
N ILE A 181 -1.38 4.57 7.62
CA ILE A 181 -2.18 3.35 7.53
C ILE A 181 -1.66 2.37 8.58
N ALA A 182 -2.52 1.86 9.46
CA ALA A 182 -2.15 0.77 10.36
C ALA A 182 -2.63 -0.58 9.83
N GLU A 183 -1.72 -1.54 9.71
CA GLU A 183 -2.01 -2.86 9.13
C GLU A 183 -2.35 -3.94 10.14
N GLY A 184 -3.05 -4.99 9.71
CA GLY A 184 -3.35 -6.14 10.56
C GLY A 184 -4.35 -5.84 11.67
N VAL A 185 -5.26 -4.90 11.47
CA VAL A 185 -6.35 -4.62 12.43
C VAL A 185 -7.38 -5.76 12.43
N GLU A 186 -7.58 -6.36 13.60
CA GLU A 186 -8.42 -7.53 13.86
C GLU A 186 -9.43 -7.31 14.99
N THR A 187 -9.30 -6.25 15.81
CA THR A 187 -10.21 -5.97 16.94
C THR A 187 -10.66 -4.51 17.02
N ASP A 188 -11.84 -4.28 17.62
CA ASP A 188 -12.35 -2.93 17.87
C ASP A 188 -11.47 -2.13 18.85
N ASP A 189 -10.81 -2.81 19.80
CA ASP A 189 -9.88 -2.18 20.73
C ASP A 189 -8.65 -1.60 20.01
N GLN A 190 -8.13 -2.31 19.00
CA GLN A 190 -7.07 -1.80 18.12
C GLN A 190 -7.53 -0.54 17.38
N ILE A 191 -8.75 -0.55 16.83
CA ILE A 191 -9.34 0.63 16.18
C ILE A 191 -9.45 1.80 17.16
N ALA A 192 -9.98 1.57 18.37
CA ALA A 192 -10.16 2.61 19.36
C ALA A 192 -8.83 3.27 19.74
N PHE A 193 -7.79 2.45 19.95
CA PHE A 193 -6.44 2.94 20.20
C PHE A 193 -5.88 3.75 19.02
N LEU A 194 -5.91 3.21 17.79
CA LEU A 194 -5.39 3.89 16.61
C LEU A 194 -6.12 5.21 16.32
N LYS A 195 -7.45 5.23 16.48
CA LYS A 195 -8.26 6.46 16.40
C LYS A 195 -7.87 7.49 17.46
N SER A 196 -7.55 7.06 18.69
CA SER A 196 -7.10 7.98 19.75
C SER A 196 -5.79 8.68 19.39
N LEU A 197 -4.97 8.05 18.55
CA LEU A 197 -3.73 8.61 18.01
C LEU A 197 -3.93 9.44 16.73
N LYS A 198 -5.17 9.53 16.24
CA LYS A 198 -5.53 10.16 14.96
C LYS A 198 -4.93 9.50 13.73
N CYS A 199 -4.68 8.18 13.79
CA CYS A 199 -4.34 7.40 12.60
C CYS A 199 -5.49 7.47 11.58
N GLU A 200 -5.19 7.90 10.35
CA GLU A 200 -6.18 8.22 9.33
C GLU A 200 -6.86 6.99 8.75
N TYR A 201 -6.09 5.91 8.57
CA TYR A 201 -6.54 4.72 7.85
C TYR A 201 -6.11 3.44 8.55
N VAL A 202 -6.90 2.39 8.32
CA VAL A 202 -6.63 1.05 8.84
C VAL A 202 -6.89 0.02 7.76
N GLN A 203 -6.09 -1.05 7.78
CA GLN A 203 -6.23 -2.23 6.94
C GLN A 203 -6.16 -3.48 7.81
N GLY A 204 -7.03 -4.45 7.59
CA GLY A 204 -6.97 -5.70 8.33
C GLY A 204 -8.21 -6.59 8.18
N TYR A 205 -8.11 -7.80 8.74
CA TYR A 205 -9.11 -8.84 8.60
C TYR A 205 -10.41 -8.56 9.34
N LEU A 206 -10.43 -7.57 10.24
CA LEU A 206 -11.67 -7.06 10.81
C LEU A 206 -12.61 -6.51 9.72
N PHE A 207 -12.05 -5.97 8.63
CA PHE A 207 -12.81 -5.45 7.49
C PHE A 207 -12.99 -6.51 6.41
N SER A 208 -11.87 -7.05 5.91
CA SER A 208 -11.88 -8.09 4.89
C SER A 208 -10.52 -8.79 4.82
N LYS A 209 -10.53 -10.07 4.47
CA LYS A 209 -9.35 -10.77 3.94
C LYS A 209 -9.10 -10.33 2.50
N PRO A 210 -7.93 -10.63 1.90
CA PRO A 210 -7.71 -10.48 0.47
C PRO A 210 -8.79 -11.23 -0.32
N LEU A 211 -9.39 -10.55 -1.29
CA LEU A 211 -10.43 -11.09 -2.16
C LEU A 211 -9.97 -11.06 -3.61
N ASP A 212 -10.54 -11.92 -4.44
CA ASP A 212 -10.44 -11.77 -5.89
C ASP A 212 -11.28 -10.58 -6.38
N HIS A 213 -11.18 -10.27 -7.68
CA HIS A 213 -11.88 -9.11 -8.23
C HIS A 213 -13.40 -9.20 -8.06
N GLU A 214 -14.00 -10.39 -8.20
CA GLU A 214 -15.44 -10.59 -8.00
C GLU A 214 -15.84 -10.40 -6.54
N GLY A 215 -15.01 -10.88 -5.61
CA GLY A 215 -15.20 -10.71 -4.18
C GLY A 215 -15.16 -9.24 -3.78
N ILE A 216 -14.20 -8.47 -4.31
CA ILE A 216 -14.15 -7.01 -4.10
C ILE A 216 -15.41 -6.32 -4.64
N GLU A 217 -15.85 -6.67 -5.84
CA GLU A 217 -17.07 -6.09 -6.43
C GLU A 217 -18.32 -6.37 -5.57
N LYS A 218 -18.43 -7.58 -5.02
CA LYS A 218 -19.51 -7.94 -4.07
C LYS A 218 -19.36 -7.17 -2.76
N PHE A 219 -18.15 -7.11 -2.19
CA PHE A 219 -17.85 -6.41 -0.96
C PHE A 219 -18.20 -4.91 -1.06
N MET A 220 -17.84 -4.26 -2.16
CA MET A 220 -18.12 -2.85 -2.43
C MET A 220 -19.62 -2.58 -2.58
N LYS A 221 -20.38 -3.49 -3.19
CA LYS A 221 -21.85 -3.35 -3.29
C LYS A 221 -22.52 -3.42 -1.91
N LEU A 222 -22.05 -4.30 -1.03
CA LEU A 222 -22.57 -4.46 0.33
C LEU A 222 -22.20 -3.26 1.21
N THR A 223 -20.93 -2.87 1.24
CA THR A 223 -20.46 -1.75 2.07
C THR A 223 -20.97 -0.38 1.60
N ARG A 224 -21.34 -0.22 0.33
CA ARG A 224 -22.03 1.00 -0.15
C ARG A 224 -23.40 1.18 0.52
N LEU A 225 -24.07 0.10 0.92
CA LEU A 225 -25.33 0.20 1.68
C LEU A 225 -25.08 0.70 3.11
N ASP A 226 -23.96 0.33 3.71
CA ASP A 226 -23.59 0.75 5.07
C ASP A 226 -22.97 2.15 5.13
N LEU A 227 -22.14 2.56 4.17
CA LEU A 227 -21.59 3.92 4.09
C LEU A 227 -22.69 4.99 3.86
N VAL A 228 -23.80 4.61 3.22
CA VAL A 228 -24.99 5.48 3.12
C VAL A 228 -25.74 5.58 4.45
N GLN A 229 -25.67 4.58 5.34
CA GLN A 229 -26.21 4.66 6.70
C GLN A 229 -25.30 5.44 7.67
N TYR A 230 -23.98 5.38 7.52
CA TYR A 230 -23.04 6.08 8.41
C TYR A 230 -22.78 7.56 8.05
N SER A 231 -23.27 8.07 6.91
CA SER A 231 -23.11 9.49 6.53
C SER A 231 -24.25 10.42 6.98
N LYS A 232 -25.13 9.96 7.88
CA LYS A 232 -26.08 10.82 8.59
C LYS A 232 -25.89 10.72 10.10
N GLN A 233 -24.94 11.48 10.63
CA GLN A 233 -25.01 12.14 11.93
C GLN A 233 -23.94 13.22 12.04
#